data_AF-A0A9X0ME78-F1
#
_entry.id   AF-A0A9X0ME78-F1
#
_cell.length_a   1.000
_cell.length_b   1.000
_cell.length_c   1.000
_cell.angle_alpha   90.00
_cell.angle_beta   90.00
_cell.angle_gamma   90.00
#
_symmetry.space_group_name_H-M   'P 1'
#
loop_
_entity.id
_entity.type
_entity.pdbx_description
1 polymer ?
#
loop_
_entity_poly.entity_id
_entity_poly.type
_entity_poly.pdbx_seq_one_letter_code
_entity_poly.pdbx_strand_id
1 'polypeptide(L)'
;MARIKLIGETTDLSQVKRPIGWDLEVNGVPYDVYRIDGYNHTLGGKFSENCYWACPAGEQPTYKNLIEFNGDAPTWGVVFDRSNYIKNKWDETSVECNGSCWITRNGKKFYSIPARYMDYGLAKAQYLLVKLLEECPLYLSERNWQEKAIGRKIWYENQPAKITRITNDCELWIEPDGIPCFKAPAHWECVDFSDYEDGLQVDLLSSDIYWYRD
;
A
#
# COMPACT_ATOMS: atom_id res chain seq x y z
N MET A 1 7.16 32.61 12.35
CA MET A 1 7.62 32.31 10.98
C MET A 1 8.92 31.55 11.07
N ALA A 2 8.98 30.33 10.52
CA ALA A 2 10.23 29.58 10.45
C ALA A 2 11.20 30.32 9.51
N ARG A 3 12.44 30.54 9.96
CA ARG A 3 13.47 31.20 9.15
C ARG A 3 13.91 30.24 8.05
N ILE A 4 13.83 30.66 6.79
CA ILE A 4 14.33 29.89 5.63
C ILE A 4 15.84 29.68 5.83
N LYS A 5 16.29 28.44 5.66
CA LYS A 5 17.69 28.04 5.75
C LYS A 5 17.93 26.87 4.79
N LEU A 6 18.36 27.20 3.58
CA LEU A 6 18.67 26.21 2.53
C LEU A 6 19.96 25.47 2.85
N ILE A 7 20.05 24.24 2.34
CA ILE A 7 21.25 23.40 2.40
C ILE A 7 22.20 23.86 1.30
N GLY A 8 23.47 24.03 1.65
CA GLY A 8 24.56 24.44 0.75
C GLY A 8 25.87 23.76 1.11
N GLU A 9 26.94 24.09 0.39
CA GLU A 9 28.24 23.37 0.48
C GLU A 9 28.85 23.32 1.88
N THR A 10 28.64 24.34 2.70
CA THR A 10 29.15 24.42 4.08
C THR A 10 28.21 23.81 5.12
N THR A 11 27.10 23.19 4.68
CA THR A 11 26.11 22.60 5.59
C THR A 11 26.64 21.30 6.15
N ASP A 12 26.71 21.21 7.48
CA ASP A 12 26.99 19.95 8.15
C ASP A 12 25.75 19.04 8.10
N LEU A 13 25.87 17.97 7.32
CA LEU A 13 24.87 16.92 7.15
C LEU A 13 25.22 15.63 7.92
N SER A 14 26.29 15.63 8.73
CA SER A 14 26.69 14.45 9.52
C SER A 14 25.62 14.00 10.53
N GLN A 15 24.72 14.92 10.92
CA GLN A 15 23.64 14.69 11.87
C GLN A 15 22.31 14.30 11.20
N VAL A 16 22.27 14.18 9.85
CA VAL A 16 21.06 13.74 9.15
C VAL A 16 20.70 12.34 9.63
N LYS A 17 19.48 12.21 10.14
CA LYS A 17 18.96 10.95 10.68
C LYS A 17 18.64 9.97 9.55
N ARG A 18 18.24 8.75 9.94
CA ARG A 18 17.68 7.75 9.02
C ARG A 18 16.48 8.32 8.23
N PRO A 19 16.26 7.86 6.99
CA PRO A 19 15.11 8.28 6.22
C PRO A 19 13.81 7.85 6.89
N ILE A 20 12.72 8.56 6.58
CA ILE A 20 11.38 8.35 7.15
C ILE A 20 10.78 7.02 6.67
N GLY A 21 11.25 6.50 5.53
CA GLY A 21 10.81 5.22 4.97
C GLY A 21 9.63 5.32 4.00
N TRP A 22 9.15 6.53 3.70
CA TRP A 22 8.11 6.76 2.69
C TRP A 22 8.55 6.28 1.31
N ASP A 23 7.61 5.73 0.56
CA ASP A 23 7.88 5.20 -0.77
C ASP A 23 7.76 6.27 -1.86
N LEU A 24 8.76 7.15 -1.93
CA LEU A 24 8.84 8.14 -2.99
C LEU A 24 9.47 7.54 -4.25
N GLU A 25 8.79 7.71 -5.38
CA GLU A 25 9.32 7.43 -6.72
C GLU A 25 9.22 8.69 -7.60
N VAL A 26 10.33 9.12 -8.19
CA VAL A 26 10.42 10.27 -9.09
C VAL A 26 10.85 9.76 -10.45
N ASN A 27 9.96 9.84 -11.45
CA ASN A 27 10.23 9.38 -12.83
C ASN A 27 10.78 7.93 -12.90
N GLY A 28 10.24 7.01 -12.11
CA GLY A 28 10.71 5.62 -12.07
C GLY A 28 11.89 5.36 -11.13
N VAL A 29 12.46 6.39 -10.52
CA VAL A 29 13.63 6.27 -9.64
C VAL A 29 13.21 6.40 -8.18
N PRO A 30 13.60 5.47 -7.29
CA PRO A 30 13.28 5.56 -5.86
C PRO A 30 14.11 6.64 -5.16
N TYR A 31 13.48 7.38 -4.25
CA TYR A 31 14.12 8.39 -3.40
C TYR A 31 13.84 8.13 -1.93
N ASP A 32 14.78 8.46 -1.07
CA ASP A 32 14.63 8.47 0.38
C ASP A 32 14.29 9.89 0.86
N VAL A 33 13.30 10.00 1.73
CA VAL A 33 12.86 11.28 2.31
C VAL A 33 13.40 11.44 3.72
N TYR A 34 13.96 12.61 4.00
CA TYR A 34 14.59 12.99 5.26
C TYR A 34 13.91 14.20 5.85
N ARG A 35 13.70 14.19 7.15
CA ARG A 35 13.40 15.38 7.94
C ARG A 35 14.71 15.97 8.44
N ILE A 36 15.05 17.19 8.02
CA ILE A 36 16.29 17.86 8.41
C ILE A 36 15.94 19.12 9.21
N ASP A 37 15.82 18.94 10.53
CA ASP A 37 15.37 20.00 11.44
C ASP A 37 16.26 21.26 11.33
N GLY A 38 15.62 22.43 11.27
CA GLY A 38 16.30 23.72 11.17
C GLY A 38 16.71 24.11 9.75
N TYR A 39 16.57 23.23 8.76
CA TYR A 39 16.83 23.51 7.35
C TYR A 39 15.50 23.61 6.58
N ASN A 40 14.85 24.76 6.74
CA ASN A 40 13.56 25.02 6.12
C ASN A 40 13.74 25.59 4.71
N HIS A 41 13.13 24.95 3.72
CA HIS A 41 13.09 25.41 2.34
C HIS A 41 11.88 26.32 2.05
N THR A 42 11.83 26.85 0.83
CA THR A 42 10.86 27.89 0.43
C THR A 42 9.53 27.33 -0.05
N LEU A 43 9.48 26.05 -0.45
CA LEU A 43 8.22 25.38 -0.77
C LEU A 43 7.29 25.44 0.44
N GLY A 44 6.06 25.92 0.23
CA GLY A 44 5.00 25.85 1.25
C GLY A 44 4.74 24.39 1.57
N GLY A 45 5.29 23.92 2.68
CA GLY A 45 5.43 22.51 2.98
C GLY A 45 4.07 21.84 3.17
N LYS A 46 3.96 20.63 2.63
CA LYS A 46 2.90 19.70 3.01
C LYS A 46 2.97 19.43 4.51
N PHE A 47 1.80 19.33 5.16
CA PHE A 47 1.69 19.11 6.60
C PHE A 47 2.28 20.22 7.50
N SER A 48 2.46 21.44 6.96
CA SER A 48 3.07 22.57 7.67
C SER A 48 4.55 22.40 8.01
N GLU A 49 5.25 21.46 7.37
CA GLU A 49 6.67 21.19 7.60
C GLU A 49 7.48 21.47 6.34
N ASN A 50 8.33 22.50 6.38
CA ASN A 50 9.19 22.91 5.26
C ASN A 50 10.60 22.33 5.36
N CYS A 51 10.78 21.24 6.12
CA CYS A 51 12.09 20.68 6.45
C CYS A 51 12.32 19.29 5.85
N TYR A 52 11.52 18.94 4.84
CA TYR A 52 11.64 17.67 4.15
C TYR A 52 12.49 17.78 2.91
N TRP A 53 13.43 16.85 2.78
CA TRP A 53 14.35 16.79 1.67
C TRP A 53 14.40 15.38 1.13
N ALA A 54 14.50 15.22 -0.19
CA ALA A 54 14.63 13.93 -0.84
C ALA A 54 16.04 13.75 -1.42
N CYS A 55 16.51 12.51 -1.43
CA CYS A 55 17.79 12.09 -2.00
C CYS A 55 17.56 10.77 -2.76
N PRO A 56 18.26 10.49 -3.87
CA PRO A 56 18.17 9.17 -4.51
C PRO A 56 18.40 8.05 -3.49
N ALA A 57 17.57 7.01 -3.55
CA ALA A 57 17.55 5.98 -2.51
C ALA A 57 18.88 5.23 -2.44
N GLY A 58 19.37 4.98 -1.22
CA GLY A 58 20.64 4.30 -0.97
C GLY A 58 21.90 5.17 -1.13
N GLU A 59 21.77 6.43 -1.55
CA GLU A 59 22.87 7.39 -1.53
C GLU A 59 22.99 8.07 -0.16
N GLN A 60 24.21 8.48 0.19
CA GLN A 60 24.42 9.35 1.35
C GLN A 60 23.95 10.78 1.04
N PRO A 61 23.14 11.41 1.90
CA PRO A 61 22.73 12.80 1.72
C PRO A 61 23.90 13.76 1.66
N THR A 62 23.93 14.61 0.64
CA THR A 62 24.90 15.68 0.44
C THR A 62 24.18 16.94 -0.03
N TYR A 63 24.86 18.09 0.02
CA TYR A 63 24.30 19.33 -0.51
C TYR A 63 24.02 19.30 -2.02
N LYS A 64 24.58 18.34 -2.77
CA LYS A 64 24.41 18.22 -4.22
C LYS A 64 23.22 17.37 -4.64
N ASN A 65 22.91 16.33 -3.87
CA ASN A 65 21.87 15.36 -4.21
C ASN A 65 20.58 15.53 -3.39
N LEU A 66 20.61 16.34 -2.32
CA LEU A 66 19.40 16.73 -1.60
C LEU A 66 18.59 17.74 -2.41
N ILE A 67 17.31 17.44 -2.57
CA ILE A 67 16.32 18.30 -3.22
C ILE A 67 15.17 18.59 -2.26
N GLU A 68 14.59 19.78 -2.37
CA GLU A 68 13.43 20.20 -1.56
C GLU A 68 12.23 19.28 -1.85
N PHE A 69 11.59 18.74 -0.82
CA PHE A 69 10.46 17.82 -0.97
C PHE A 69 9.13 18.48 -0.58
N ASN A 70 8.17 18.46 -1.51
CA ASN A 70 6.78 18.86 -1.28
C ASN A 70 5.78 17.94 -2.02
N GLY A 71 6.20 16.71 -2.30
CA GLY A 71 5.45 15.75 -3.11
C GLY A 71 4.51 14.85 -2.31
N ASP A 72 3.98 13.84 -2.99
CA ASP A 72 3.32 12.68 -2.39
C ASP A 72 4.28 11.49 -2.39
N ALA A 73 4.28 10.71 -1.30
CA ALA A 73 5.13 9.54 -1.14
C ALA A 73 4.37 8.44 -0.38
N PRO A 74 3.79 7.45 -1.07
CA PRO A 74 3.73 7.26 -2.52
C PRO A 74 2.69 8.17 -3.18
N THR A 75 2.73 8.20 -4.51
CA THR A 75 1.63 8.74 -5.31
C THR A 75 0.54 7.67 -5.50
N TRP A 76 -0.72 8.05 -5.33
CA TRP A 76 -1.87 7.16 -5.52
C TRP A 76 -2.63 7.54 -6.79
N GLY A 77 -3.15 6.54 -7.49
CA GLY A 77 -3.92 6.74 -8.71
C GLY A 77 -4.97 5.65 -8.92
N VAL A 78 -5.72 5.79 -10.00
CA VAL A 78 -6.71 4.80 -10.44
C VAL A 78 -6.57 4.62 -11.94
N VAL A 79 -6.54 3.37 -12.40
CA VAL A 79 -6.55 3.01 -13.82
C VAL A 79 -7.68 2.02 -14.09
N PHE A 80 -8.30 2.12 -15.27
CA PHE A 80 -9.35 1.21 -15.71
C PHE A 80 -8.93 0.55 -17.02
N ASP A 81 -8.71 -0.77 -16.97
CA ASP A 81 -8.36 -1.56 -18.15
C ASP A 81 -9.62 -2.23 -18.71
N ARG A 82 -9.76 -2.18 -20.03
CA ARG A 82 -10.83 -2.86 -20.75
C ARG A 82 -10.30 -3.50 -22.02
N SER A 83 -10.74 -4.72 -22.27
CA SER A 83 -10.43 -5.44 -23.49
C SER A 83 -11.60 -6.30 -23.91
N ASN A 84 -11.67 -6.60 -25.21
CA ASN A 84 -12.57 -7.62 -25.74
C ASN A 84 -11.75 -8.87 -26.03
N TYR A 85 -12.36 -10.04 -25.84
CA TYR A 85 -11.73 -11.32 -26.13
C TYR A 85 -12.74 -12.31 -26.71
N ILE A 86 -12.26 -13.27 -27.47
CA ILE A 86 -13.08 -14.34 -28.01
C ILE A 86 -13.17 -15.46 -26.97
N LYS A 87 -14.39 -15.92 -26.70
CA LYS A 87 -14.65 -17.05 -25.82
C LYS A 87 -15.38 -18.14 -26.59
N ASN A 88 -14.79 -19.33 -26.60
CA ASN A 88 -15.39 -20.55 -27.15
C ASN A 88 -15.88 -21.42 -26.00
N LYS A 89 -17.18 -21.70 -25.93
CA LYS A 89 -17.77 -22.59 -24.92
C LYS A 89 -18.96 -23.32 -25.54
N TRP A 90 -19.06 -24.63 -25.34
CA TRP A 90 -20.17 -25.45 -25.85
C TRP A 90 -20.38 -25.33 -27.36
N ASP A 91 -19.30 -25.37 -28.15
CA ASP A 91 -19.32 -25.19 -29.61
C ASP A 91 -19.87 -23.84 -30.12
N GLU A 92 -20.10 -22.89 -29.21
CA GLU A 92 -20.48 -21.52 -29.54
C GLU A 92 -19.28 -20.57 -29.39
N THR A 93 -19.16 -19.63 -30.33
CA THR A 93 -18.17 -18.56 -30.30
C THR A 93 -18.85 -17.23 -29.98
N SER A 94 -18.38 -16.57 -28.94
CA SER A 94 -18.88 -15.27 -28.50
C SER A 94 -17.73 -14.28 -28.34
N VAL A 95 -18.02 -12.99 -28.54
CA VAL A 95 -17.14 -11.89 -28.15
C VAL A 95 -17.57 -11.45 -26.76
N GLU A 96 -16.65 -11.54 -25.82
CA GLU A 96 -16.85 -11.10 -24.44
C GLU A 96 -16.01 -9.84 -24.16
N CYS A 97 -16.40 -9.12 -23.11
CA CYS A 97 -15.66 -7.98 -22.62
C CYS A 97 -15.13 -8.28 -21.22
N ASN A 98 -13.89 -7.91 -20.96
CA ASN A 98 -13.32 -7.88 -19.62
C ASN A 98 -13.13 -6.43 -19.18
N GLY A 99 -13.30 -6.16 -17.89
CA GLY A 99 -13.07 -4.86 -17.28
C GLY A 99 -12.45 -5.06 -15.91
N SER A 100 -11.40 -4.30 -15.61
CA SER A 100 -10.77 -4.32 -14.30
C SER A 100 -10.35 -2.90 -13.92
N CYS A 101 -10.80 -2.46 -12.76
CA CYS A 101 -10.35 -1.21 -12.17
C CYS A 101 -9.23 -1.52 -11.18
N TRP A 102 -8.21 -0.68 -11.15
CA TRP A 102 -7.05 -0.87 -10.27
C TRP A 102 -6.77 0.44 -9.55
N ILE A 103 -6.55 0.35 -8.24
CA ILE A 103 -5.83 1.40 -7.51
C ILE A 103 -4.35 1.20 -7.78
N THR A 104 -3.63 2.28 -8.04
CA THR A 104 -2.20 2.27 -8.30
C THR A 104 -1.43 2.99 -7.19
N ARG A 105 -0.21 2.50 -6.95
CA ARG A 105 0.77 3.05 -6.01
C ARG A 105 2.07 3.27 -6.77
N ASN A 106 2.54 4.51 -6.84
CA ASN A 106 3.64 4.93 -7.72
C ASN A 106 3.43 4.47 -9.18
N GLY A 107 2.19 4.60 -9.67
CA GLY A 107 1.81 4.21 -11.04
C GLY A 107 1.70 2.71 -11.30
N LYS A 108 2.08 1.85 -10.33
CA LYS A 108 2.00 0.39 -10.44
C LYS A 108 0.68 -0.12 -9.85
N LYS A 109 0.10 -1.15 -10.45
CA LYS A 109 -1.13 -1.80 -9.93
C LYS A 109 -0.89 -2.30 -8.51
N PHE A 110 -1.80 -1.97 -7.61
CA PHE A 110 -1.66 -2.22 -6.18
C PHE A 110 -2.85 -2.98 -5.60
N TYR A 111 -4.07 -2.57 -5.93
CA TYR A 111 -5.28 -3.20 -5.41
C TYR A 111 -6.30 -3.37 -6.53
N SER A 112 -6.77 -4.59 -6.73
CA SER A 112 -7.69 -4.96 -7.81
C SER A 112 -9.14 -4.74 -7.42
N ILE A 113 -9.93 -4.18 -8.32
CA ILE A 113 -11.37 -3.98 -8.15
C ILE A 113 -12.07 -4.66 -9.32
N PRO A 114 -12.77 -5.79 -9.06
CA PRO A 114 -13.60 -6.44 -10.06
C PRO A 114 -14.71 -5.48 -10.51
N ALA A 115 -14.60 -4.99 -11.76
CA ALA A 115 -15.49 -3.96 -12.28
C ALA A 115 -15.65 -4.09 -13.79
N ARG A 116 -16.83 -4.55 -14.23
CA ARG A 116 -17.17 -4.60 -15.65
C ARG A 116 -17.34 -3.21 -16.26
N TYR A 117 -17.90 -2.27 -15.49
CA TYR A 117 -18.22 -0.91 -15.93
C TYR A 117 -17.31 0.12 -15.26
N MET A 118 -16.88 1.10 -16.05
CA MET A 118 -15.94 2.14 -15.62
C MET A 118 -16.49 2.96 -14.47
N ASP A 119 -17.71 3.47 -14.57
CA ASP A 119 -18.30 4.33 -13.53
C ASP A 119 -18.41 3.63 -12.17
N TYR A 120 -18.82 2.36 -12.18
CA TYR A 120 -18.82 1.52 -10.98
C TYR A 120 -17.40 1.32 -10.42
N GLY A 121 -16.45 1.01 -11.29
CA GLY A 121 -15.04 0.82 -10.90
C GLY A 121 -14.44 2.07 -10.25
N LEU A 122 -14.64 3.23 -10.87
CA LEU A 122 -14.13 4.51 -10.37
C LEU A 122 -14.78 4.92 -9.05
N ALA A 123 -16.11 4.81 -8.93
CA ALA A 123 -16.82 5.10 -7.69
C ALA A 123 -16.36 4.18 -6.54
N LYS A 124 -16.19 2.88 -6.82
CA LYS A 124 -15.69 1.92 -5.84
C LYS A 124 -14.23 2.18 -5.48
N ALA A 125 -13.39 2.57 -6.45
CA ALA A 125 -11.99 2.92 -6.20
C ALA A 125 -11.86 4.13 -5.27
N GLN A 126 -12.69 5.17 -5.43
CA GLN A 126 -12.70 6.33 -4.54
C GLN A 126 -13.02 5.93 -3.10
N TYR A 127 -14.04 5.09 -2.90
CA TYR A 127 -14.39 4.56 -1.58
C TYR A 127 -13.26 3.73 -0.97
N LEU A 128 -12.67 2.81 -1.75
CA LEU A 128 -11.60 1.92 -1.28
C LEU A 128 -10.29 2.67 -1.01
N LEU A 129 -9.99 3.75 -1.74
CA LEU A 129 -8.86 4.62 -1.41
C LEU A 129 -9.00 5.21 0.00
N VAL A 130 -10.19 5.68 0.40
CA VAL A 130 -10.40 6.15 1.77
C VAL A 130 -10.17 5.01 2.78
N LYS A 131 -10.68 3.80 2.49
CA LYS A 131 -10.44 2.63 3.35
C LYS A 131 -8.95 2.30 3.48
N LEU A 132 -8.21 2.28 2.38
CA LEU A 132 -6.78 1.97 2.37
C LEU A 132 -5.94 3.03 3.10
N LEU A 133 -6.27 4.31 2.93
CA LEU A 133 -5.41 5.40 3.41
C LEU A 133 -5.75 5.89 4.82
N GLU A 134 -7.03 5.83 5.21
CA GLU A 134 -7.49 6.39 6.49
C GLU A 134 -7.90 5.32 7.49
N GLU A 135 -8.32 4.14 7.04
CA GLU A 135 -8.86 3.09 7.92
C GLU A 135 -7.97 1.85 8.03
N CYS A 136 -7.12 1.59 7.03
CA CYS A 136 -6.17 0.49 7.07
C CYS A 136 -5.11 0.78 8.14
N PRO A 137 -4.91 -0.12 9.11
CA PRO A 137 -3.93 0.09 10.18
C PRO A 137 -2.49 -0.24 9.76
N LEU A 138 -2.26 -0.53 8.48
CA LEU A 138 -0.92 -0.67 7.91
C LEU A 138 -0.47 0.68 7.35
N TYR A 139 0.80 1.02 7.56
CA TYR A 139 1.40 2.22 6.97
C TYR A 139 1.74 2.00 5.49
N LEU A 140 0.72 1.96 4.63
CA LEU A 140 0.87 1.72 3.18
C LEU A 140 1.74 2.76 2.46
N SER A 141 2.00 3.90 3.13
CA SER A 141 2.94 4.91 2.66
C SER A 141 4.40 4.47 2.70
N GLU A 142 4.75 3.48 3.53
CA GLU A 142 6.12 3.02 3.67
C GLU A 142 6.51 2.06 2.54
N ARG A 143 7.77 2.14 2.09
CA ARG A 143 8.28 1.26 1.02
C ARG A 143 8.22 -0.22 1.38
N ASN A 144 8.51 -0.53 2.64
CA ASN A 144 8.58 -1.90 3.17
C ASN A 144 7.37 -2.29 4.03
N TRP A 145 6.18 -1.77 3.69
CA TRP A 145 4.97 -2.02 4.47
C TRP A 145 4.58 -3.51 4.48
N GLN A 146 4.84 -4.25 3.39
CA GLN A 146 4.51 -5.67 3.30
C GLN A 146 5.36 -6.50 4.26
N GLU A 147 6.67 -6.25 4.30
CA GLU A 147 7.60 -6.93 5.21
C GLU A 147 7.26 -6.64 6.67
N LYS A 148 6.83 -5.41 6.96
CA LYS A 148 6.38 -5.01 8.31
C LYS A 148 5.03 -5.62 8.69
N ALA A 149 4.17 -5.91 7.71
CA ALA A 149 2.86 -6.52 7.93
C ALA A 149 2.97 -8.04 8.18
N ILE A 150 3.95 -8.71 7.57
CA ILE A 150 4.21 -10.13 7.80
C ILE A 150 4.59 -10.36 9.28
N GLY A 151 3.95 -11.36 9.88
CA GLY A 151 4.07 -11.69 11.30
C GLY A 151 3.12 -10.90 12.21
N ARG A 152 2.42 -9.88 11.71
CA ARG A 152 1.44 -9.13 12.50
C ARG A 152 0.26 -10.04 12.85
N LYS A 153 -0.15 -9.98 14.12
CA LYS A 153 -1.34 -10.67 14.62
C LYS A 153 -2.59 -9.90 14.19
N ILE A 154 -3.64 -10.65 13.88
CA ILE A 154 -4.99 -10.17 13.57
C ILE A 154 -6.01 -11.14 14.17
N TRP A 155 -7.27 -10.77 14.16
CA TRP A 155 -8.39 -11.70 14.34
C TRP A 155 -9.11 -11.87 13.02
N TYR A 156 -9.36 -13.11 12.61
CA TYR A 156 -10.18 -13.45 11.45
C TYR A 156 -11.42 -14.20 11.94
N GLU A 157 -12.62 -13.65 11.71
CA GLU A 157 -13.88 -14.22 12.22
C GLU A 157 -13.86 -14.59 13.72
N ASN A 158 -13.33 -13.70 14.56
CA ASN A 158 -13.14 -13.95 16.00
C ASN A 158 -12.21 -15.13 16.34
N GLN A 159 -11.30 -15.50 15.43
CA GLN A 159 -10.23 -16.47 15.66
C GLN A 159 -8.85 -15.81 15.51
N PRO A 160 -7.88 -16.10 16.39
CA PRO A 160 -6.57 -15.49 16.33
C PRO A 160 -5.80 -15.99 15.10
N ALA A 161 -5.22 -15.05 14.35
CA ALA A 161 -4.45 -15.32 13.15
C ALA A 161 -3.19 -14.46 13.08
N LYS A 162 -2.25 -14.87 12.23
CA LYS A 162 -1.06 -14.10 11.88
C LYS A 162 -0.96 -14.01 10.36
N ILE A 163 -0.48 -12.88 9.85
CA ILE A 163 -0.18 -12.72 8.42
C ILE A 163 1.14 -13.42 8.13
N THR A 164 1.22 -14.31 7.15
CA THR A 164 2.48 -14.98 6.76
C THR A 164 2.95 -14.63 5.36
N ARG A 165 2.04 -14.16 4.49
CA ARG A 165 2.39 -13.66 3.16
C ARG A 165 1.38 -12.61 2.71
N ILE A 166 1.80 -11.73 1.80
CA ILE A 166 0.92 -10.78 1.12
C ILE A 166 1.19 -10.90 -0.39
N THR A 167 0.14 -11.02 -1.19
CA THR A 167 0.24 -11.06 -2.66
C THR A 167 0.44 -9.64 -3.21
N ASN A 168 0.83 -9.54 -4.49
CA ASN A 168 0.97 -8.24 -5.15
C ASN A 168 -0.35 -7.47 -5.29
N ASP A 169 -1.48 -8.18 -5.25
CA ASP A 169 -2.82 -7.61 -5.35
C ASP A 169 -3.43 -7.30 -3.97
N CYS A 170 -2.60 -7.25 -2.92
CA CYS A 170 -2.97 -6.98 -1.55
C CYS A 170 -3.93 -8.02 -0.94
N GLU A 171 -3.78 -9.29 -1.29
CA GLU A 171 -4.43 -10.37 -0.55
C GLU A 171 -3.47 -10.91 0.51
N LEU A 172 -4.00 -11.17 1.70
CA LEU A 172 -3.27 -11.69 2.84
C LEU A 172 -3.37 -13.21 2.84
N TRP A 173 -2.25 -13.90 3.03
CA TRP A 173 -2.26 -15.29 3.49
C TRP A 173 -2.13 -15.28 5.01
N ILE A 174 -3.12 -15.87 5.68
CA ILE A 174 -3.21 -15.88 7.14
C ILE A 174 -3.15 -17.31 7.65
N GLU A 175 -2.49 -17.51 8.78
CA GLU A 175 -2.42 -18.79 9.48
C GLU A 175 -2.99 -18.65 10.89
N PRO A 176 -3.51 -19.73 11.47
CA PRO A 176 -3.95 -19.70 12.86
C PRO A 176 -2.79 -19.36 13.82
N ASP A 177 -3.06 -18.53 14.83
CA ASP A 177 -2.08 -18.13 15.84
C ASP A 177 -2.49 -18.68 17.22
N GLY A 178 -1.82 -19.75 17.66
CA GLY A 178 -2.10 -20.38 18.96
C GLY A 178 -3.32 -21.31 19.00
N ILE A 179 -3.92 -21.62 17.85
CA ILE A 179 -4.97 -22.65 17.68
C ILE A 179 -4.52 -23.65 16.58
N PRO A 180 -5.00 -24.91 16.58
CA PRO A 180 -4.50 -25.92 15.64
C PRO A 180 -4.94 -25.67 14.19
N CYS A 181 -6.16 -25.20 13.98
CA CYS A 181 -6.72 -24.86 12.68
C CYS A 181 -7.84 -23.83 12.86
N PHE A 182 -8.19 -23.13 11.78
CA PHE A 182 -9.38 -22.29 11.77
C PHE A 182 -10.64 -23.15 11.82
N LYS A 183 -11.63 -22.71 12.60
CA LYS A 183 -12.98 -23.27 12.58
C LYS A 183 -13.78 -22.64 11.45
N ALA A 184 -14.72 -23.41 10.94
CA ALA A 184 -15.74 -22.95 10.02
C ALA A 184 -16.49 -21.73 10.57
N PRO A 185 -16.81 -20.75 9.72
CA PRO A 185 -17.82 -19.76 10.04
C PRO A 185 -19.14 -20.43 10.44
N ALA A 186 -19.81 -19.93 11.48
CA ALA A 186 -21.06 -20.51 11.99
C ALA A 186 -22.21 -20.52 10.96
N HIS A 187 -22.09 -19.73 9.88
CA HIS A 187 -23.08 -19.61 8.82
C HIS A 187 -22.82 -20.54 7.62
N TRP A 188 -21.73 -21.33 7.65
CA TRP A 188 -21.40 -22.30 6.62
C TRP A 188 -21.78 -23.72 7.06
N GLU A 189 -22.60 -24.40 6.26
CA GLU A 189 -22.97 -25.81 6.43
C GLU A 189 -21.95 -26.77 5.78
N CYS A 190 -20.71 -26.32 5.53
CA CYS A 190 -19.69 -27.16 4.90
C CYS A 190 -19.16 -28.21 5.90
N VAL A 191 -18.80 -29.38 5.40
CA VAL A 191 -18.23 -30.51 6.18
C VAL A 191 -16.79 -30.82 5.79
N ASP A 192 -16.26 -30.17 4.76
CA ASP A 192 -14.87 -30.27 4.31
C ASP A 192 -14.16 -28.93 4.57
N PHE A 193 -13.09 -29.01 5.36
CA PHE A 193 -12.31 -27.86 5.84
C PHE A 193 -10.82 -27.99 5.49
N SER A 194 -10.49 -28.87 4.54
CA SER A 194 -9.10 -29.06 4.10
C SER A 194 -8.44 -27.75 3.65
N ASP A 195 -9.21 -26.84 3.06
CA ASP A 195 -8.75 -25.49 2.68
C ASP A 195 -8.38 -24.58 3.88
N TYR A 196 -8.72 -24.94 5.12
CA TYR A 196 -8.50 -24.16 6.35
C TYR A 196 -7.34 -24.70 7.21
N GLU A 197 -6.78 -25.86 6.88
CA GLU A 197 -5.75 -26.52 7.70
C GLU A 197 -4.39 -25.80 7.62
N ASP A 198 -4.03 -25.26 6.44
CA ASP A 198 -2.71 -24.65 6.19
C ASP A 198 -2.74 -23.12 6.03
N GLY A 199 -3.89 -22.49 6.29
CA GLY A 199 -4.09 -21.05 6.17
C GLY A 199 -5.07 -20.64 5.08
N LEU A 200 -5.42 -19.35 5.06
CA LEU A 200 -6.47 -18.80 4.19
C LEU A 200 -5.98 -17.56 3.45
N GLN A 201 -6.49 -17.40 2.23
CA GLN A 201 -6.36 -16.17 1.47
C GLN A 201 -7.54 -15.24 1.78
N VAL A 202 -7.26 -14.03 2.24
CA VAL A 202 -8.27 -13.04 2.62
C VAL A 202 -7.89 -11.68 2.06
N ASP A 203 -8.87 -10.91 1.59
CA ASP A 203 -8.64 -9.54 1.14
C ASP A 203 -8.14 -8.64 2.28
N LEU A 204 -7.18 -7.75 2.00
CA LEU A 204 -6.62 -6.80 2.98
C LEU A 204 -7.70 -5.95 3.70
N LEU A 205 -8.79 -5.63 3.00
CA LEU A 205 -9.90 -4.83 3.51
C LEU A 205 -11.12 -5.68 3.88
N SER A 206 -10.96 -6.99 4.04
CA SER A 206 -12.05 -7.86 4.47
C SER A 206 -12.66 -7.37 5.79
N SER A 207 -14.00 -7.32 5.83
CA SER A 207 -14.76 -7.02 7.04
C SER A 207 -14.58 -8.06 8.15
N ASP A 208 -14.06 -9.23 7.80
CA ASP A 208 -13.88 -10.35 8.72
C ASP A 208 -12.54 -10.26 9.47
N ILE A 209 -11.67 -9.32 9.07
CA ILE A 209 -10.41 -9.01 9.75
C ILE A 209 -10.62 -7.90 10.78
N TYR A 210 -10.27 -8.21 12.03
CA TYR A 210 -10.10 -7.22 13.09
C TYR A 210 -8.63 -7.09 13.42
N TRP A 211 -8.10 -5.91 13.19
CA TRP A 211 -6.71 -5.59 13.46
C TRP A 211 -6.51 -5.27 14.93
N TYR A 212 -5.43 -5.80 15.51
CA TYR A 212 -4.94 -5.30 16.79
C TYR A 212 -4.49 -3.85 16.56
N ARG A 213 -5.12 -2.93 17.30
CA ARG A 213 -4.69 -1.53 17.36
C ARG A 213 -3.64 -1.46 18.46
N ASP A 214 -2.43 -1.06 18.09
CA ASP A 214 -1.34 -0.76 19.03
C ASP A 214 -1.62 0.56 19.77
#